data_AF-A0A0N0JR99-F1
#
_entry.id   AF-A0A0N0JR99-F1
#
_cell.length_a   1.000
_cell.length_b   1.000
_cell.length_c   1.000
_cell.angle_alpha   90.00
_cell.angle_beta   90.00
_cell.angle_gamma   90.00
#
_symmetry.space_group_name_H-M   'P 1'
#
loop_
_entity.id
_entity.type
_entity.pdbx_description
1 polymer ?
#
loop_
_entity_poly.entity_id
_entity_poly.type
_entity_poly.pdbx_seq_one_letter_code
_entity_poly.pdbx_strand_id
1 'polypeptide(L)'
;MNDIPRRSLLAGIAALGVGACAKINDSETTKALVDAAEGWHRAAHRTLAGRQGLAPEYAPEDRSPSFKGNGSLTVDTPEYRDQLARGFPDWVLRVGGLVERPLAFTLADLRALPQRSQITRHDCVEGWSAIGEWTGPQLSGLLDAAKVRETANFIVFRCADRLYGRDYYESIDMVEAFHPQTIIAHALNGEPIPEKNGAPLRMRIERQLGYKHAKYLTAIEAVASLDDIGSGKGGFWEDLAGYQWYAGI
;
A
#
# COMPACT_ATOMS: atom_id res chain seq x y z
N MET A 1 44.14 13.42 -29.03
CA MET A 1 42.92 13.86 -28.33
C MET A 1 41.86 14.01 -29.39
N ASN A 2 40.98 13.01 -29.55
CA ASN A 2 39.89 13.05 -30.50
C ASN A 2 38.58 12.79 -29.76
N ASP A 3 37.68 13.75 -29.90
CA ASP A 3 36.35 13.82 -29.33
C ASP A 3 35.44 12.68 -29.83
N ILE A 4 34.75 12.02 -28.89
CA ILE A 4 33.64 11.11 -29.20
C ILE A 4 32.34 11.93 -29.16
N PRO A 5 31.56 11.99 -30.25
CA PRO A 5 30.35 12.81 -30.29
C PRO A 5 29.22 12.19 -29.45
N ARG A 6 28.67 13.00 -28.53
CA ARG A 6 27.54 12.72 -27.62
C ARG A 6 26.17 12.54 -28.31
N ARG A 7 26.10 11.81 -29.43
CA ARG A 7 24.87 11.65 -30.24
C ARG A 7 24.37 10.23 -30.45
N SER A 8 24.97 9.23 -29.81
CA SER A 8 24.58 7.81 -29.97
C SER A 8 23.83 7.20 -28.78
N LEU A 9 23.42 7.97 -27.77
CA LEU A 9 22.65 7.47 -26.61
C LEU A 9 21.13 7.78 -26.68
N LEU A 10 20.58 7.98 -27.88
CA LEU A 10 19.14 8.25 -28.08
C LEU A 10 18.45 7.27 -29.05
N ALA A 11 19.12 6.16 -29.42
CA ALA A 11 18.55 5.14 -30.29
C ALA A 11 17.92 3.94 -29.54
N GLY A 12 17.81 4.00 -28.20
CA GLY A 12 17.34 2.87 -27.38
C GLY A 12 15.87 2.90 -26.92
N ILE A 13 15.14 4.01 -27.12
CA ILE A 13 13.79 4.18 -26.53
C ILE A 13 12.67 4.20 -27.60
N ALA A 14 13.01 4.23 -28.88
CA ALA A 14 12.03 4.43 -29.96
C ALA A 14 11.58 3.13 -30.69
N ALA A 15 11.39 2.02 -29.96
CA ALA A 15 10.88 0.76 -30.55
C ALA A 15 9.68 0.15 -29.82
N LEU A 16 9.00 0.89 -28.94
CA LEU A 16 7.71 0.49 -28.36
C LEU A 16 6.61 1.44 -28.84
N GLY A 17 6.45 1.52 -30.16
CA GLY A 17 5.42 2.32 -30.82
C GLY A 17 4.48 1.45 -31.64
N VAL A 18 3.29 1.23 -31.08
CA VAL A 18 2.00 1.04 -31.78
C VAL A 18 1.82 -0.24 -32.59
N GLY A 19 1.07 -1.19 -32.03
CA GLY A 19 0.45 -2.26 -32.82
C GLY A 19 0.03 -3.51 -32.05
N ALA A 20 -0.81 -3.42 -31.02
CA ALA A 20 -1.54 -4.58 -30.52
C ALA A 20 -2.84 -4.16 -29.81
N CYS A 21 -3.74 -3.50 -30.54
CA CYS A 21 -5.14 -3.47 -30.14
C CYS A 21 -5.75 -4.86 -30.39
N ALA A 22 -6.43 -5.36 -29.36
CA ALA A 22 -7.42 -6.43 -29.33
C ALA A 22 -6.93 -7.90 -29.25
N LYS A 23 -7.47 -8.57 -28.21
CA LYS A 23 -7.37 -9.98 -27.82
C LYS A 23 -6.03 -10.43 -27.23
N ILE A 24 -5.75 -9.95 -26.03
CA ILE A 24 -4.74 -10.57 -25.17
C ILE A 24 -5.38 -11.79 -24.52
N ASN A 25 -5.11 -12.94 -25.12
CA ASN A 25 -5.42 -14.27 -24.64
C ASN A 25 -4.50 -14.62 -23.47
N ASP A 26 -4.96 -15.52 -22.60
CA ASP A 26 -4.37 -15.96 -21.33
C ASP A 26 -3.07 -16.79 -21.53
N SER A 27 -2.13 -16.28 -22.32
CA SER A 27 -0.88 -16.96 -22.66
C SER A 27 0.25 -16.59 -21.69
N GLU A 28 1.04 -17.59 -21.29
CA GLU A 28 2.21 -17.43 -20.42
C GLU A 28 3.19 -16.35 -20.93
N THR A 29 3.32 -16.21 -22.26
CA THR A 29 4.15 -15.19 -22.89
C THR A 29 3.69 -13.76 -22.59
N THR A 30 2.37 -13.53 -22.51
CA THR A 30 1.85 -12.20 -22.18
C THR A 30 2.03 -11.88 -20.70
N LYS A 31 1.85 -12.86 -19.81
CA LYS A 31 2.12 -12.69 -18.37
C LYS A 31 3.57 -12.32 -18.12
N ALA A 32 4.51 -13.09 -18.70
CA ALA A 32 5.94 -12.81 -18.60
C ALA A 32 6.33 -11.41 -19.10
N LEU A 33 5.67 -10.92 -20.16
CA LEU A 33 5.91 -9.56 -20.67
C LEU A 33 5.40 -8.49 -19.70
N VAL A 34 4.23 -8.69 -19.09
CA VAL A 34 3.66 -7.76 -18.10
C VAL A 34 4.51 -7.74 -16.83
N ASP A 35 4.94 -8.91 -16.33
CA ASP A 35 5.81 -9.02 -15.15
C ASP A 35 7.16 -8.35 -15.37
N ALA A 36 7.74 -8.54 -16.57
CA ALA A 36 8.98 -7.86 -16.95
C ALA A 36 8.80 -6.33 -17.00
N ALA A 37 7.68 -5.86 -17.52
CA ALA A 37 7.35 -4.44 -17.56
C ALA A 37 7.16 -3.87 -16.15
N GLU A 38 6.49 -4.58 -15.24
CA GLU A 38 6.36 -4.19 -13.82
C GLU A 38 7.74 -4.14 -13.13
N GLY A 39 8.58 -5.15 -13.36
CA GLY A 39 9.95 -5.18 -12.86
C GLY A 39 10.78 -3.98 -13.32
N TRP A 40 10.66 -3.61 -14.61
CA TRP A 40 11.31 -2.43 -15.17
C TRP A 40 10.73 -1.13 -14.61
N HIS A 41 9.40 -1.01 -14.49
CA HIS A 41 8.73 0.15 -13.88
C HIS A 41 9.22 0.39 -12.46
N ARG A 42 9.25 -0.68 -11.64
CA ARG A 42 9.77 -0.64 -10.27
C ARG A 42 11.25 -0.23 -10.22
N ALA A 43 12.08 -0.78 -11.10
CA ALA A 43 13.50 -0.43 -11.14
C ALA A 43 13.70 1.05 -11.53
N ALA A 44 13.01 1.53 -12.57
CA ALA A 44 13.06 2.91 -13.03
C ALA A 44 12.53 3.90 -11.98
N HIS A 45 11.40 3.58 -11.33
CA HIS A 45 10.84 4.43 -10.27
C HIS A 45 11.83 4.56 -9.10
N ARG A 46 12.48 3.47 -8.71
CA ARG A 46 13.48 3.49 -7.62
C ARG A 46 14.75 4.25 -7.97
N THR A 47 15.20 4.24 -9.22
CA THR A 47 16.39 4.99 -9.63
C THR A 47 16.10 6.47 -9.76
N LEU A 48 14.92 6.84 -10.26
CA LEU A 48 14.52 8.24 -10.48
C LEU A 48 14.05 8.93 -9.20
N ALA A 49 13.13 8.32 -8.45
CA ALA A 49 12.63 8.88 -7.20
C ALA A 49 13.61 8.67 -6.03
N GLY A 50 14.59 7.77 -6.18
CA GLY A 50 15.38 7.26 -5.06
C GLY A 50 14.55 6.34 -4.16
N ARG A 51 15.24 5.45 -3.42
CA ARG A 51 14.58 4.49 -2.50
C ARG A 51 13.89 5.16 -1.31
N GLN A 52 14.20 6.43 -1.05
CA GLN A 52 13.71 7.22 0.09
C GLN A 52 13.12 8.57 -0.37
N GLY A 53 12.83 8.72 -1.67
CA GLY A 53 12.18 9.92 -2.18
C GLY A 53 10.76 10.02 -1.65
N LEU A 54 10.44 11.16 -1.03
CA LEU A 54 9.12 11.42 -0.48
C LEU A 54 8.11 11.67 -1.61
N ALA A 55 6.90 11.16 -1.42
CA ALA A 55 5.73 11.62 -2.15
C ALA A 55 5.46 13.10 -1.80
N PRO A 56 4.95 13.90 -2.75
CA PRO A 56 4.62 15.29 -2.51
C PRO A 56 3.68 15.47 -1.31
N GLU A 57 4.01 16.43 -0.45
CA GLU A 57 3.12 16.89 0.61
C GLU A 57 2.52 18.25 0.23
N TYR A 58 1.29 18.47 0.66
CA TYR A 58 0.45 19.60 0.28
C TYR A 58 0.19 20.53 1.45
N ALA A 59 -0.30 21.74 1.17
CA ALA A 59 -0.70 22.68 2.21
C ALA A 59 -2.09 22.30 2.79
N PRO A 60 -2.43 22.71 4.02
CA PRO A 60 -3.75 22.48 4.61
C PRO A 60 -4.93 22.98 3.76
N GLU A 61 -4.71 24.02 2.95
CA GLU A 61 -5.69 24.63 2.05
C GLU A 61 -5.96 23.77 0.81
N ASP A 62 -5.04 22.87 0.45
CA ASP A 62 -5.19 21.95 -0.69
C ASP A 62 -6.07 20.73 -0.35
N ARG A 63 -6.45 20.56 0.93
CA ARG A 63 -7.26 19.42 1.38
C ARG A 63 -8.59 19.38 0.62
N SER A 64 -8.93 18.20 0.15
CA SER A 64 -10.20 18.00 -0.55
C SER A 64 -11.39 18.23 0.41
N PRO A 65 -12.48 18.88 -0.04
CA PRO A 65 -13.65 19.14 0.80
C PRO A 65 -14.26 17.87 1.43
N SER A 66 -14.10 16.74 0.74
CA SER A 66 -14.42 15.43 1.29
C SER A 66 -13.41 14.40 0.79
N PHE A 67 -13.07 13.43 1.65
CA PHE A 67 -12.26 12.30 1.25
C PHE A 67 -13.16 11.13 0.85
N LYS A 68 -13.15 10.77 -0.44
CA LYS A 68 -14.00 9.71 -0.99
C LYS A 68 -13.59 8.33 -0.44
N GLY A 69 -14.58 7.48 -0.14
CA GLY A 69 -14.35 6.07 0.17
C GLY A 69 -14.34 5.23 -1.11
N ASN A 70 -13.57 4.14 -1.13
CA ASN A 70 -13.44 3.21 -2.25
C ASN A 70 -13.47 1.75 -1.80
N GLY A 71 -13.86 0.81 -2.66
CA GLY A 71 -14.03 -0.59 -2.26
C GLY A 71 -15.09 -0.72 -1.16
N SER A 72 -14.81 -1.52 -0.13
CA SER A 72 -15.73 -1.75 1.00
C SER A 72 -15.99 -0.47 1.80
N LEU A 73 -17.22 0.04 1.85
CA LEU A 73 -17.56 1.26 2.62
C LEU A 73 -18.02 0.97 4.06
N THR A 74 -18.26 -0.30 4.37
CA THR A 74 -18.70 -0.83 5.66
C THR A 74 -18.05 -2.20 5.87
N VAL A 75 -17.99 -2.65 7.11
CA VAL A 75 -17.70 -4.04 7.47
C VAL A 75 -18.87 -4.58 8.29
N ASP A 76 -19.56 -5.56 7.73
CA ASP A 76 -20.86 -6.00 8.26
C ASP A 76 -20.75 -7.20 9.22
N THR A 77 -19.53 -7.55 9.65
CA THR A 77 -19.34 -8.61 10.66
C THR A 77 -19.83 -8.14 12.03
N PRO A 78 -20.54 -8.99 12.82
CA PRO A 78 -21.05 -8.60 14.13
C PRO A 78 -19.97 -8.01 15.05
N GLU A 79 -18.76 -8.57 15.01
CA GLU A 79 -17.62 -8.15 15.82
C GLU A 79 -17.16 -6.74 15.47
N TYR A 80 -17.08 -6.41 14.17
CA TYR A 80 -16.69 -5.07 13.74
C TYR A 80 -17.79 -4.05 14.06
N ARG A 81 -19.06 -4.40 13.83
CA ARG A 81 -20.19 -3.50 14.12
C ARG A 81 -20.29 -3.16 15.61
N ASP A 82 -20.07 -4.12 16.50
CA ASP A 82 -20.00 -3.88 17.95
C ASP A 82 -18.84 -2.94 18.32
N GLN A 83 -17.64 -3.19 17.80
CA GLN A 83 -16.48 -2.33 18.04
C GLN A 83 -16.71 -0.91 17.54
N LEU A 84 -17.24 -0.74 16.32
CA LEU A 84 -17.55 0.56 15.74
C LEU A 84 -18.52 1.34 16.63
N ALA A 85 -19.58 0.70 17.13
CA ALA A 85 -20.58 1.34 18.00
C ALA A 85 -19.98 1.81 19.33
N ARG A 86 -18.92 1.16 19.81
CA ARG A 86 -18.23 1.48 21.07
C ARG A 86 -16.96 2.32 20.89
N GLY A 87 -16.58 2.65 19.66
CA GLY A 87 -15.36 3.42 19.36
C GLY A 87 -14.06 2.59 19.41
N PHE A 88 -14.13 1.31 19.05
CA PHE A 88 -13.01 0.38 18.93
C PHE A 88 -12.17 0.16 20.21
N PRO A 89 -12.78 0.04 21.41
CA PRO A 89 -12.03 -0.06 22.66
C PRO A 89 -11.20 -1.35 22.77
N ASP A 90 -11.64 -2.43 22.11
CA ASP A 90 -10.96 -3.73 22.15
C ASP A 90 -10.31 -4.06 20.79
N TRP A 91 -10.12 -3.07 19.91
CA TRP A 91 -9.44 -3.28 18.63
C TRP A 91 -7.95 -3.47 18.83
N VAL A 92 -7.42 -4.53 18.24
CA VAL A 92 -6.01 -4.91 18.37
C VAL A 92 -5.41 -5.13 16.99
N LEU A 93 -4.32 -4.41 16.71
CA LEU A 93 -3.45 -4.66 15.57
C LEU A 93 -2.37 -5.68 15.96
N ARG A 94 -2.30 -6.81 15.27
CA ARG A 94 -1.27 -7.83 15.49
C ARG A 94 -0.11 -7.66 14.53
N VAL A 95 1.12 -7.85 15.00
CA VAL A 95 2.34 -7.88 14.19
C VAL A 95 3.01 -9.25 14.37
N GLY A 96 3.14 -10.01 13.29
CA GLY A 96 3.59 -11.40 13.33
C GLY A 96 4.32 -11.85 12.07
N GLY A 97 4.33 -13.17 11.85
CA GLY A 97 5.09 -13.80 10.77
C GLY A 97 6.57 -13.97 11.12
N LEU A 98 7.45 -13.61 10.19
CA LEU A 98 8.91 -13.67 10.31
C LEU A 98 9.46 -12.53 11.19
N VAL A 99 9.11 -12.57 12.48
CA VAL A 99 9.56 -11.64 13.51
C VAL A 99 10.18 -12.42 14.68
N GLU A 100 11.08 -11.80 15.45
CA GLU A 100 11.56 -12.40 16.70
C GLU A 100 10.58 -12.19 17.86
N ARG A 101 9.87 -11.07 17.85
CA ARG A 101 8.94 -10.66 18.91
C ARG A 101 7.58 -10.34 18.30
N PRO A 102 6.64 -11.29 18.25
CA PRO A 102 5.25 -10.98 17.89
C PRO A 102 4.67 -9.95 18.86
N LEU A 103 3.98 -8.94 18.32
CA LEU A 103 3.40 -7.84 19.09
C LEU A 103 1.91 -7.72 18.83
N ALA A 104 1.21 -7.10 19.78
CA ALA A 104 -0.20 -6.75 19.68
C ALA A 104 -0.37 -5.34 20.26
N PHE A 105 -0.96 -4.44 19.49
CA PHE A 105 -1.15 -3.04 19.86
C PHE A 105 -2.64 -2.73 19.92
N THR A 106 -3.10 -2.19 21.04
CA THR A 106 -4.40 -1.54 21.11
C THR A 106 -4.38 -0.23 20.32
N LEU A 107 -5.55 0.35 20.05
CA LEU A 107 -5.63 1.68 19.44
C LEU A 107 -4.97 2.75 20.32
N ALA A 108 -5.02 2.61 21.64
CA ALA A 108 -4.34 3.51 22.57
C ALA A 108 -2.81 3.40 22.47
N ASP A 109 -2.28 2.17 22.37
CA ASP A 109 -0.84 1.95 22.20
C ASP A 109 -0.34 2.59 20.91
N LEU A 110 -1.06 2.41 19.80
CA LEU A 110 -0.68 2.99 18.49
C LEU A 110 -0.67 4.52 18.51
N ARG A 111 -1.60 5.14 19.25
CA ARG A 111 -1.64 6.61 19.42
C ARG A 111 -0.53 7.14 20.32
N ALA A 112 0.00 6.32 21.22
CA ALA A 112 1.10 6.67 22.11
C ALA A 112 2.49 6.55 21.47
N LEU A 113 2.60 5.82 20.35
CA LEU A 113 3.84 5.76 19.55
C LEU A 113 4.18 7.13 18.93
N PRO A 114 5.43 7.37 18.49
CA PRO A 114 5.76 8.55 17.70
C PRO A 114 4.87 8.68 16.46
N GLN A 115 4.19 9.81 16.36
CA GLN A 115 3.24 10.08 15.28
C GLN A 115 3.90 10.83 14.14
N ARG A 116 3.47 10.52 12.92
CA ARG A 116 3.69 11.34 11.72
C ARG A 116 2.35 11.83 11.21
N SER A 117 2.27 13.11 10.90
CA SER A 117 1.19 13.71 10.13
C SER A 117 1.71 14.08 8.75
N GLN A 118 0.93 13.79 7.71
CA GLN A 118 1.29 14.10 6.32
C GLN A 118 0.04 14.47 5.52
N ILE A 119 0.11 15.57 4.77
CA ILE A 119 -0.98 15.98 3.87
C ILE A 119 -0.62 15.49 2.47
N THR A 120 -1.26 14.42 2.05
CA THR A 120 -0.87 13.66 0.85
C THR A 120 -2.05 13.43 -0.06
N ARG A 121 -1.76 13.26 -1.35
CA ARG A 121 -2.77 12.92 -2.36
C ARG A 121 -2.91 11.41 -2.45
N HIS A 122 -4.15 10.94 -2.43
CA HIS A 122 -4.53 9.58 -2.76
C HIS A 122 -4.95 9.52 -4.21
N ASP A 123 -4.25 8.74 -5.02
CA ASP A 123 -4.57 8.54 -6.43
C ASP A 123 -5.25 7.17 -6.61
N CYS A 124 -6.51 7.18 -7.01
CA CYS A 124 -7.31 5.97 -7.19
C CYS A 124 -7.27 5.49 -8.64
N VAL A 125 -7.20 4.18 -8.84
CA VAL A 125 -7.27 3.55 -10.17
C VAL A 125 -8.59 3.86 -10.90
N GLU A 126 -9.64 4.23 -10.18
CA GLU A 126 -10.94 4.65 -10.72
C GLU A 126 -10.93 6.06 -11.35
N GLY A 127 -9.76 6.71 -11.46
CA GLY A 127 -9.59 7.98 -12.17
C GLY A 127 -9.92 9.23 -11.35
N TRP A 128 -9.87 9.14 -10.03
CA TRP A 128 -10.06 10.28 -9.13
C TRP A 128 -8.95 10.34 -8.09
N SER A 129 -8.73 11.54 -7.54
CA SER A 129 -7.80 11.76 -6.44
C SER A 129 -8.40 12.62 -5.34
N ALA A 130 -7.88 12.48 -4.12
CA ALA A 130 -8.27 13.28 -2.98
C ALA A 130 -7.07 13.56 -2.09
N ILE A 131 -6.97 14.79 -1.57
CA ILE A 131 -5.92 15.21 -0.65
C ILE A 131 -6.49 15.19 0.77
N GLY A 132 -5.78 14.52 1.67
CA GLY A 132 -6.14 14.43 3.08
C GLY A 132 -4.91 14.47 3.98
N GLU A 133 -5.09 14.98 5.19
CA GLU A 133 -4.09 14.92 6.24
C GLU A 133 -4.24 13.61 7.02
N TRP A 134 -3.26 12.73 6.92
CA TRP A 134 -3.25 11.45 7.59
C TRP A 134 -2.30 11.45 8.76
N THR A 135 -2.72 10.92 9.90
CA THR A 135 -1.89 10.83 11.10
C THR A 135 -1.84 9.42 11.65
N GLY A 136 -0.63 8.95 11.93
CA GLY A 136 -0.37 7.63 12.52
C GLY A 136 1.12 7.36 12.74
N PRO A 137 1.47 6.28 13.47
CA PRO A 137 2.85 5.84 13.58
C PRO A 137 3.38 5.29 12.25
N GLN A 138 4.69 5.43 12.05
CA GLN A 138 5.39 4.84 10.91
C GLN A 138 5.44 3.32 11.06
N LEU A 139 5.20 2.60 9.96
CA LEU A 139 5.23 1.14 9.93
C LEU A 139 6.60 0.58 10.35
N SER A 140 7.69 1.22 9.89
CA SER A 140 9.06 0.85 10.23
C SER A 140 9.28 0.71 11.74
N GLY A 141 8.78 1.65 12.54
CA GLY A 141 8.93 1.61 14.00
C GLY A 141 8.30 0.37 14.64
N LEU A 142 7.17 -0.11 14.10
CA LEU A 142 6.54 -1.34 14.57
C LEU A 142 7.32 -2.58 14.12
N LEU A 143 7.84 -2.58 12.90
CA LEU A 143 8.66 -3.69 12.37
C LEU A 143 9.99 -3.82 13.13
N ASP A 144 10.62 -2.70 13.46
CA ASP A 144 11.82 -2.63 14.30
C ASP A 144 11.53 -3.11 15.73
N ALA A 145 10.40 -2.68 16.31
CA ALA A 145 9.98 -3.14 17.63
C ALA A 145 9.73 -4.66 17.65
N ALA A 146 9.09 -5.20 16.62
CA ALA A 146 8.86 -6.64 16.45
C ALA A 146 10.15 -7.43 16.12
N LYS A 147 11.22 -6.72 15.73
CA LYS A 147 12.46 -7.30 15.18
C LYS A 147 12.16 -8.23 14.01
N VAL A 148 11.75 -7.63 12.90
CA VAL A 148 11.57 -8.37 11.64
C VAL A 148 12.86 -9.08 11.24
N ARG A 149 12.75 -10.34 10.81
CA ARG A 149 13.89 -11.16 10.43
C ARG A 149 14.39 -10.75 9.04
N GLU A 150 15.69 -10.90 8.81
CA GLU A 150 16.32 -10.61 7.50
C GLU A 150 15.79 -11.47 6.35
N THR A 151 15.19 -12.63 6.66
CA THR A 151 14.56 -13.50 5.67
C THR A 151 13.17 -13.03 5.22
N ALA A 152 12.62 -11.98 5.82
CA ALA A 152 11.37 -11.37 5.37
C ALA A 152 11.61 -10.47 4.15
N ASN A 153 10.85 -10.71 3.09
CA ASN A 153 10.91 -9.93 1.85
C ASN A 153 9.67 -9.05 1.65
N PHE A 154 8.56 -9.39 2.30
CA PHE A 154 7.28 -8.71 2.14
C PHE A 154 6.56 -8.55 3.47
N ILE A 155 5.68 -7.56 3.51
CA ILE A 155 4.72 -7.31 4.58
C ILE A 155 3.33 -7.51 4.00
N VAL A 156 2.56 -8.40 4.61
CA VAL A 156 1.15 -8.66 4.29
C VAL A 156 0.25 -7.98 5.33
N PHE A 157 -0.75 -7.26 4.86
CA PHE A 157 -1.78 -6.59 5.64
C PHE A 157 -3.06 -7.41 5.62
N ARG A 158 -3.60 -7.73 6.80
CA ARG A 158 -4.90 -8.39 6.96
C ARG A 158 -5.95 -7.37 7.37
N CYS A 159 -7.14 -7.51 6.80
CA CYS A 159 -8.23 -6.56 6.96
C CYS A 159 -9.47 -7.27 7.51
N ALA A 160 -10.37 -6.51 8.14
CA ALA A 160 -11.64 -7.06 8.61
C ALA A 160 -12.72 -7.14 7.52
N ASP A 161 -12.54 -6.42 6.41
CA ASP A 161 -13.53 -6.38 5.34
C ASP A 161 -13.45 -7.57 4.41
N ARG A 162 -14.60 -7.86 3.80
CA ARG A 162 -14.75 -8.87 2.76
C ARG A 162 -15.38 -8.21 1.55
N LEU A 163 -14.76 -8.42 0.40
CA LEU A 163 -15.24 -7.88 -0.87
C LEU A 163 -15.45 -9.03 -1.85
N TYR A 164 -16.61 -9.05 -2.52
CA TYR A 164 -17.02 -10.15 -3.41
C TYR A 164 -16.91 -11.55 -2.77
N GLY A 165 -17.21 -11.64 -1.46
CA GLY A 165 -17.20 -12.90 -0.70
C GLY A 165 -15.82 -13.39 -0.25
N ARG A 166 -14.75 -12.62 -0.50
CA ARG A 166 -13.36 -12.96 -0.14
C ARG A 166 -12.80 -11.94 0.84
N ASP A 167 -11.91 -12.38 1.71
CA ASP A 167 -11.24 -11.51 2.69
C ASP A 167 -10.28 -10.58 1.96
N TYR A 168 -10.35 -9.28 2.27
CA TYR A 168 -9.42 -8.32 1.70
C TYR A 168 -8.06 -8.45 2.39
N TYR A 169 -7.01 -8.45 1.57
CA TYR A 169 -5.63 -8.39 2.05
C TYR A 169 -4.80 -7.62 1.04
N GLU A 170 -3.65 -7.14 1.48
CA GLU A 170 -2.73 -6.43 0.61
C GLU A 170 -1.30 -6.68 1.02
N SER A 171 -0.32 -6.37 0.18
CA SER A 171 1.09 -6.48 0.56
C SER A 171 1.98 -5.43 -0.10
N ILE A 172 3.16 -5.26 0.51
CA ILE A 172 4.25 -4.44 -0.01
C ILE A 172 5.60 -5.12 0.28
N ASP A 173 6.66 -4.71 -0.42
CA ASP A 173 8.01 -5.12 -0.05
C ASP A 173 8.60 -4.28 1.08
N MET A 174 9.77 -4.73 1.55
CA MET A 174 10.54 -4.09 2.60
C MET A 174 10.99 -2.66 2.26
N VAL A 175 11.06 -2.25 1.00
CA VAL A 175 11.43 -0.88 0.64
C VAL A 175 10.30 0.07 1.00
N GLU A 176 9.09 -0.26 0.57
CA GLU A 176 7.91 0.53 0.88
C GLU A 176 7.54 0.40 2.37
N ALA A 177 7.76 -0.76 2.99
CA ALA A 177 7.48 -0.97 4.41
C ALA A 177 8.34 -0.09 5.34
N PHE A 178 9.58 0.21 4.93
CA PHE A 178 10.49 1.08 5.66
C PHE A 178 10.51 2.53 5.15
N HIS A 179 9.61 2.88 4.23
CA HIS A 179 9.53 4.23 3.71
C HIS A 179 8.97 5.19 4.78
N PRO A 180 9.54 6.41 4.96
CA PRO A 180 9.16 7.34 6.03
C PRO A 180 7.72 7.85 5.94
N GLN A 181 7.07 7.78 4.79
CA GLN A 181 5.65 8.13 4.63
C GLN A 181 4.71 6.91 4.63
N THR A 182 5.22 5.70 4.92
CA THR A 182 4.39 4.52 5.12
C THR A 182 3.94 4.48 6.58
N ILE A 183 2.68 4.85 6.82
CA ILE A 183 2.10 4.99 8.17
C ILE A 183 0.86 4.12 8.34
N ILE A 184 0.58 3.78 9.60
CA ILE A 184 -0.66 3.14 10.02
C ILE A 184 -1.56 4.24 10.57
N ALA A 185 -2.35 4.86 9.71
CA ALA A 185 -3.17 6.01 10.08
C ALA A 185 -4.34 5.60 11.00
N HIS A 186 -4.59 6.41 12.02
CA HIS A 186 -5.77 6.34 12.89
C HIS A 186 -6.63 7.62 12.85
N ALA A 187 -6.12 8.68 12.22
CA ALA A 187 -6.84 9.94 12.01
C ALA A 187 -6.73 10.45 10.57
N LEU A 188 -7.79 11.14 10.13
CA LEU A 188 -7.92 11.82 8.85
C LEU A 188 -8.44 13.24 9.10
N ASN A 189 -7.70 14.26 8.65
CA ASN A 189 -8.02 15.67 8.83
C ASN A 189 -8.25 16.07 10.31
N GLY A 190 -7.42 15.53 11.21
CA GLY A 190 -7.48 15.80 12.65
C GLY A 190 -8.53 14.99 13.42
N GLU A 191 -9.42 14.28 12.72
CA GLU A 191 -10.50 13.49 13.33
C GLU A 191 -10.26 11.98 13.20
N PRO A 192 -10.89 11.14 14.04
CA PRO A 192 -10.88 9.69 13.84
C PRO A 192 -11.30 9.32 12.41
N ILE A 193 -10.63 8.34 11.81
CA ILE A 193 -10.93 7.92 10.44
C ILE A 193 -12.42 7.51 10.34
N PRO A 194 -13.19 8.04 9.38
CA PRO A 194 -14.55 7.59 9.14
C PRO A 194 -14.59 6.13 8.67
N GLU A 195 -15.65 5.38 9.00
CA GLU A 195 -15.81 3.96 8.60
C GLU A 195 -15.51 3.74 7.11
N LYS A 196 -16.17 4.49 6.22
CA LYS A 196 -15.99 4.41 4.75
C LYS A 196 -14.53 4.55 4.29
N ASN A 197 -13.70 5.21 5.10
CA ASN A 197 -12.30 5.49 4.83
C ASN A 197 -11.36 4.49 5.50
N GLY A 198 -11.86 3.53 6.30
CA GLY A 198 -11.11 2.40 6.83
C GLY A 198 -10.87 2.42 8.33
N ALA A 199 -11.83 2.91 9.13
CA ALA A 199 -11.72 2.91 10.58
C ALA A 199 -11.45 1.50 11.16
N PRO A 200 -10.80 1.37 12.32
CA PRO A 200 -10.09 2.42 13.04
C PRO A 200 -8.68 2.67 12.50
N LEU A 201 -8.16 1.77 11.65
CA LEU A 201 -6.78 1.77 11.18
C LEU A 201 -6.71 1.54 9.67
N ARG A 202 -5.94 2.38 8.99
CA ARG A 202 -5.70 2.30 7.55
C ARG A 202 -4.22 2.44 7.24
N MET A 203 -3.72 1.63 6.30
CA MET A 203 -2.41 1.85 5.70
C MET A 203 -2.41 3.08 4.79
N ARG A 204 -1.38 3.90 4.92
CA ARG A 204 -1.02 4.95 3.96
C ARG A 204 0.34 4.61 3.38
N ILE A 205 0.40 4.41 2.07
CA ILE A 205 1.60 3.99 1.34
C ILE A 205 1.75 4.95 0.15
N GLU A 206 2.26 6.14 0.44
CA GLU A 206 2.02 7.32 -0.42
C GLU A 206 2.70 7.29 -1.79
N ARG A 207 3.62 6.36 -2.01
CA ARG A 207 4.25 6.11 -3.30
C ARG A 207 3.47 5.11 -4.16
N GLN A 208 2.30 4.65 -3.71
CA GLN A 208 1.50 3.65 -4.42
C GLN A 208 0.05 4.07 -4.63
N LEU A 209 -0.58 3.51 -5.66
CA LEU A 209 -2.00 3.70 -5.96
C LEU A 209 -2.92 3.23 -4.82
N GLY A 210 -4.11 3.80 -4.80
CA GLY A 210 -5.04 3.73 -3.67
C GLY A 210 -5.50 2.34 -3.23
N TYR A 211 -5.44 1.31 -4.10
CA TYR A 211 -5.81 -0.05 -3.71
C TYR A 211 -4.78 -0.71 -2.79
N LYS A 212 -3.51 -0.25 -2.82
CA LYS A 212 -2.47 -0.73 -1.90
C LYS A 212 -2.70 -0.24 -0.46
N HIS A 213 -3.49 0.82 -0.27
CA HIS A 213 -3.75 1.45 1.01
C HIS A 213 -4.86 0.70 1.77
N ALA A 214 -4.52 -0.48 2.28
CA ALA A 214 -5.41 -1.39 3.02
C ALA A 214 -6.20 -0.71 4.15
N LYS A 215 -7.48 -1.05 4.29
CA LYS A 215 -8.42 -0.49 5.28
C LYS A 215 -8.76 -1.51 6.37
N TYR A 216 -9.32 -1.05 7.48
CA TYR A 216 -9.86 -1.92 8.53
C TYR A 216 -8.80 -2.90 9.07
N LEU A 217 -7.59 -2.39 9.29
CA LEU A 217 -6.40 -3.21 9.51
C LEU A 217 -6.46 -4.01 10.82
N THR A 218 -6.29 -5.32 10.73
CA THR A 218 -6.32 -6.26 11.87
C THR A 218 -4.95 -6.89 12.15
N ALA A 219 -4.14 -7.12 11.12
CA ALA A 219 -2.80 -7.68 11.29
C ALA A 219 -1.80 -7.26 10.22
N ILE A 220 -0.53 -7.38 10.59
CA ILE A 220 0.66 -7.19 9.76
C ILE A 220 1.53 -8.45 9.90
N GLU A 221 1.89 -9.06 8.78
CA GLU A 221 2.64 -10.32 8.74
C GLU A 221 3.88 -10.17 7.87
N ALA A 222 5.06 -10.38 8.45
CA ALA A 222 6.30 -10.47 7.68
C ALA A 222 6.44 -11.85 7.04
N VAL A 223 6.66 -11.92 5.73
CA VAL A 223 6.73 -13.18 4.97
C VAL A 223 7.92 -13.20 4.00
N ALA A 224 8.42 -14.40 3.69
CA ALA A 224 9.54 -14.58 2.77
C ALA A 224 9.10 -14.58 1.30
N SER A 225 7.90 -15.07 1.01
CA SER A 225 7.30 -15.11 -0.32
C SER A 225 5.80 -14.83 -0.25
N LEU A 226 5.22 -14.42 -1.37
CA LEU A 226 3.78 -14.23 -1.55
C LEU A 226 3.12 -15.45 -2.21
N ASP A 227 3.88 -16.44 -2.68
CA ASP A 227 3.39 -17.59 -3.47
C ASP A 227 2.25 -18.36 -2.77
N ASP A 228 2.35 -18.50 -1.43
CA ASP A 228 1.37 -19.22 -0.61
C ASP A 228 0.30 -18.28 0.01
N ILE A 229 0.27 -17.00 -0.38
CA ILE A 229 -0.68 -16.01 0.13
C ILE A 229 -1.75 -15.75 -0.94
N GLY A 230 -3.01 -16.05 -0.62
CA GLY A 230 -4.12 -15.85 -1.55
C GLY A 230 -3.96 -16.73 -2.80
N SER A 231 -3.92 -16.12 -3.98
CA SER A 231 -3.63 -16.80 -5.26
C SER A 231 -2.19 -16.57 -5.74
N GLY A 232 -1.29 -16.12 -4.85
CA GLY A 232 0.13 -15.96 -5.13
C GLY A 232 0.50 -14.66 -5.84
N LYS A 233 -0.45 -13.76 -6.11
CA LYS A 233 -0.18 -12.52 -6.87
C LYS A 233 0.02 -11.29 -6.00
N GLY A 234 -0.08 -11.44 -4.67
CA GLY A 234 0.40 -10.45 -3.71
C GLY A 234 -0.62 -9.43 -3.20
N GLY A 235 -1.88 -9.51 -3.60
CA GLY A 235 -2.93 -8.64 -3.07
C GLY A 235 -4.31 -9.03 -3.59
N PHE A 236 -5.36 -8.46 -3.01
CA PHE A 236 -6.73 -8.81 -3.36
C PHE A 236 -7.05 -8.54 -4.83
N TRP A 237 -6.66 -7.37 -5.34
CA TRP A 237 -6.98 -6.97 -6.72
C TRP A 237 -6.03 -7.59 -7.74
N GLU A 238 -4.79 -7.85 -7.33
CA GLU A 238 -3.81 -8.61 -8.07
C GLU A 238 -4.33 -10.04 -8.32
N ASP A 239 -4.82 -10.70 -7.26
CA ASP A 239 -5.41 -12.03 -7.34
C ASP A 239 -6.66 -12.06 -8.22
N LEU A 240 -7.60 -11.14 -7.96
CA LEU A 240 -8.94 -11.18 -8.56
C LEU A 240 -9.00 -10.59 -9.97
N ALA A 241 -8.33 -9.46 -10.20
CA ALA A 241 -8.48 -8.65 -11.40
C ALA A 241 -7.17 -8.46 -12.16
N GLY A 242 -6.05 -9.04 -11.69
CA GLY A 242 -4.75 -8.94 -12.36
C GLY A 242 -4.16 -7.53 -12.31
N TYR A 243 -4.43 -6.77 -11.25
CA TYR A 243 -3.74 -5.49 -11.03
C TYR A 243 -2.23 -5.71 -10.89
N GLN A 244 -1.44 -4.69 -11.20
CA GLN A 244 0.01 -4.73 -10.96
C GLN A 244 0.28 -4.82 -9.46
N TRP A 245 1.24 -5.63 -9.04
CA TRP A 245 1.52 -5.73 -7.62
C TRP A 245 2.30 -4.50 -7.13
N TYR A 246 3.30 -4.05 -7.91
CA TYR A 246 3.96 -2.78 -7.70
C TYR A 246 3.21 -1.64 -8.39
N ALA A 247 2.45 -0.90 -7.62
CA ALA A 247 1.56 0.17 -8.08
C ALA A 247 2.17 1.58 -7.92
N GLY A 248 3.48 1.70 -8.17
CA GLY A 248 4.25 2.92 -7.90
C GLY A 248 3.83 4.12 -8.75
N ILE A 249 3.67 5.30 -8.11
CA ILE A 249 3.36 6.60 -8.73
C ILE A 249 4.42 7.66 -8.47
#